data_AF-A0A2D9T388-F1
#
_entry.id   AF-A0A2D9T388-F1
#
_cell.length_a   1.000
_cell.length_b   1.000
_cell.length_c   1.000
_cell.angle_alpha   90.00
_cell.angle_beta   90.00
_cell.angle_gamma   90.00
#
_symmetry.space_group_name_H-M   'P 1'
#
loop_
_entity.id
_entity.type
_entity.pdbx_description
1 polymer ?
#
loop_
_entity_poly.entity_id
_entity_poly.type
_entity_poly.pdbx_seq_one_letter_code
_entity_poly.pdbx_strand_id
1 'polypeptide(L)'
;MPDPTDDQKRDERSDRLVGVLVPIAVALILIGAALAERGPVDRDLRLVAPRAARAGDPVPVRALLLAGSNPPAAVNDATVEVVLRGVEGTDQSVVARGVLQPSAVGYEGALEVPGELEGTWQLFATARAGDDDPAEVRRRIQIGAAGPGPRRGRLQTELQRYELGATIGSAPPSELEARVVGGDCTNHAPCELVVWVGGEPAEVALEAGRGARETGCEPGESDGFVRCTVVVRGNEATVQILARRGGAEVGRRRLQLPMGSPAPAVHRERALVPVGDRPTLEVHGLDERYVVDLFHEGRWQRSATLAPEDQRLALPWALDAPGLWRAQVRRDAFGSNSSAVVTWWVSAEEPAAALAGLAGHPRQNDWLDPLASAVRDGELHCTSRCEPERVATALLAAGELEVLTYPRSSSGAEQASAGIRTVQWGRRGVAATLIFLAGLLVAFVVHRRARAAGEEARRILAAAHETDDEVPPAPRRDALPAASAAFLVLLFAVVAAIILARGCLMG
;
A
#
# COMPACT_ATOMS: atom_id res chain seq x y z
N MET A 1 -57.40 -62.74 19.25
CA MET A 1 -56.53 -61.55 19.13
C MET A 1 -57.03 -60.76 17.94
N PRO A 2 -57.55 -59.53 18.10
CA PRO A 2 -57.92 -58.70 16.97
C PRO A 2 -56.63 -58.30 16.23
N ASP A 3 -56.61 -58.46 14.91
CA ASP A 3 -55.57 -57.97 14.02
C ASP A 3 -55.55 -56.44 14.11
N PRO A 4 -54.41 -55.79 14.39
CA PRO A 4 -54.34 -54.33 14.43
C PRO A 4 -54.89 -53.74 13.13
N THR A 5 -55.92 -52.91 13.27
CA THR A 5 -56.58 -52.20 12.17
C THR A 5 -55.55 -51.37 11.39
N ASP A 6 -55.77 -51.21 10.08
CA ASP A 6 -54.85 -50.50 9.17
C ASP A 6 -54.49 -49.08 9.63
N ASP A 7 -55.35 -48.44 10.44
CA ASP A 7 -55.10 -47.14 11.07
C ASP A 7 -53.99 -47.20 12.13
N GLN A 8 -53.91 -48.28 12.92
CA GLN A 8 -52.89 -48.46 13.95
C GLN A 8 -51.48 -48.68 13.34
N LYS A 9 -51.41 -49.39 12.19
CA LYS A 9 -50.17 -49.56 11.41
C LYS A 9 -49.71 -48.27 10.73
N ARG A 10 -50.64 -47.35 10.45
CA ARG A 10 -50.36 -46.03 9.86
C ARG A 10 -49.73 -45.06 10.87
N ASP A 11 -50.24 -45.04 12.10
CA ASP A 11 -49.72 -44.19 13.17
C ASP A 11 -48.32 -44.60 13.64
N GLU A 12 -48.04 -45.91 13.79
CA GLU A 12 -46.69 -46.38 14.12
C GLU A 12 -45.63 -46.03 13.07
N ARG A 13 -45.97 -46.13 11.77
CA ARG A 13 -45.07 -45.72 10.68
C ARG A 13 -44.82 -44.22 10.70
N SER A 14 -45.83 -43.44 11.07
CA SER A 14 -45.78 -42.00 11.13
C SER A 14 -44.87 -41.51 12.27
N ASP A 15 -44.95 -42.12 13.46
CA ASP A 15 -44.12 -41.74 14.62
C ASP A 15 -42.66 -42.16 14.46
N ARG A 16 -42.39 -43.29 13.81
CA ARG A 16 -41.02 -43.65 13.38
C ARG A 16 -40.44 -42.63 12.40
N LEU A 17 -41.26 -42.06 11.53
CA LEU A 17 -40.82 -41.07 10.54
C LEU A 17 -40.40 -39.75 11.21
N VAL A 18 -41.13 -39.31 12.24
CA VAL A 18 -40.78 -38.13 13.05
C VAL A 18 -39.53 -38.38 13.90
N GLY A 19 -39.44 -39.56 14.52
CA GLY A 19 -38.25 -39.97 15.30
C GLY A 19 -36.96 -40.03 14.50
N VAL A 20 -37.05 -40.19 13.16
CA VAL A 20 -35.89 -40.22 12.25
C VAL A 20 -35.59 -38.85 11.63
N LEU A 21 -36.62 -38.10 11.23
CA LEU A 21 -36.41 -36.82 10.52
C LEU A 21 -35.88 -35.69 11.40
N VAL A 22 -36.31 -35.61 12.67
CA VAL A 22 -35.87 -34.54 13.58
C VAL A 22 -34.37 -34.65 13.89
N PRO A 23 -33.81 -35.82 14.25
CA PRO A 23 -32.37 -35.98 14.43
C PRO A 23 -31.56 -35.67 13.16
N ILE A 24 -32.06 -36.04 11.98
CA ILE A 24 -31.41 -35.72 10.70
C ILE A 24 -31.36 -34.21 10.48
N ALA A 25 -32.45 -33.49 10.74
CA ALA A 25 -32.48 -32.04 10.62
C ALA A 25 -31.51 -31.34 11.59
N VAL A 26 -31.46 -31.81 12.85
CA VAL A 26 -30.51 -31.30 13.86
C VAL A 26 -29.06 -31.59 13.46
N ALA A 27 -28.77 -32.81 12.98
CA ALA A 27 -27.43 -33.18 12.52
C ALA A 27 -26.98 -32.31 11.34
N LEU A 28 -27.87 -32.04 10.38
CA LEU A 28 -27.58 -31.14 9.25
C LEU A 28 -27.31 -29.70 9.69
N ILE A 29 -28.02 -29.20 10.71
CA ILE A 29 -27.76 -27.87 11.30
C ILE A 29 -26.39 -27.83 11.96
N LEU A 30 -26.03 -28.86 12.75
CA LEU A 30 -24.74 -28.92 13.44
C LEU A 30 -23.56 -29.07 12.47
N ILE A 31 -23.69 -29.89 11.42
CA ILE A 31 -22.70 -30.01 10.34
C ILE A 31 -22.56 -28.67 9.60
N GLY A 32 -23.68 -28.00 9.31
CA GLY A 32 -23.67 -26.68 8.69
C GLY A 32 -22.96 -25.61 9.54
N ALA A 33 -23.15 -25.64 10.86
CA ALA A 33 -22.46 -24.74 11.81
C ALA A 33 -20.95 -25.03 11.88
N ALA A 34 -20.56 -26.31 11.99
CA ALA A 34 -19.16 -26.71 12.03
C ALA A 34 -18.40 -26.41 10.73
N LEU A 35 -19.05 -26.53 9.56
CA LEU A 35 -18.45 -26.21 8.26
C LEU A 35 -18.31 -24.70 7.98
N ALA A 36 -19.01 -23.86 8.76
CA ALA A 36 -19.00 -22.41 8.60
C ALA A 36 -17.84 -21.73 9.36
N GLU A 37 -17.32 -22.37 10.41
CA GLU A 37 -16.19 -21.87 11.20
C GLU A 37 -14.86 -22.34 10.60
N ARG A 38 -14.21 -21.49 9.82
CA ARG A 38 -12.74 -21.56 9.66
C ARG A 38 -12.14 -20.62 10.68
N GLY A 39 -11.12 -21.10 11.39
CA GLY A 39 -10.39 -20.33 12.40
C GLY A 39 -9.76 -19.06 11.83
N PRO A 40 -9.39 -18.11 12.71
CA PRO A 40 -8.71 -16.89 12.31
C PRO A 40 -7.41 -17.20 11.55
N VAL A 41 -7.06 -16.31 10.62
CA VAL A 41 -5.75 -16.36 9.98
C VAL A 41 -4.72 -15.86 11.00
N ASP A 42 -3.95 -16.77 11.59
CA ASP A 42 -3.00 -16.45 12.67
C ASP A 42 -1.71 -15.76 12.18
N ARG A 43 -1.52 -15.69 10.85
CA ARG A 43 -0.35 -15.08 10.20
C ARG A 43 -0.73 -14.21 9.01
N ASP A 44 -0.19 -13.00 8.97
CA ASP A 44 -0.38 -12.07 7.87
C ASP A 44 0.94 -11.82 7.14
N LEU A 45 1.06 -12.33 5.91
CA LEU A 45 2.14 -11.98 5.01
C LEU A 45 1.76 -10.72 4.24
N ARG A 46 2.51 -9.64 4.43
CA ARG A 46 2.34 -8.38 3.72
C ARG A 46 3.39 -8.25 2.63
N LEU A 47 3.00 -7.77 1.45
CA LEU A 47 3.87 -7.62 0.29
C LEU A 47 3.80 -6.22 -0.31
N VAL A 48 4.95 -5.63 -0.60
CA VAL A 48 5.10 -4.41 -1.40
C VAL A 48 5.98 -4.70 -2.61
N ALA A 49 5.47 -4.33 -3.77
CA ALA A 49 6.12 -4.49 -5.07
C ALA A 49 5.49 -3.47 -6.05
N PRO A 50 6.18 -3.07 -7.13
CA PRO A 50 5.62 -2.19 -8.15
C PRO A 50 4.35 -2.78 -8.79
N ARG A 51 3.47 -1.92 -9.30
CA ARG A 51 2.27 -2.35 -10.05
C ARG A 51 2.57 -2.69 -11.51
N ALA A 52 3.68 -2.17 -12.03
CA ALA A 52 4.15 -2.44 -13.37
C ALA A 52 5.68 -2.48 -13.38
N ALA A 53 6.25 -3.34 -14.23
CA ALA A 53 7.69 -3.41 -14.51
C ALA A 53 7.93 -3.61 -16.01
N ARG A 54 9.09 -3.19 -16.51
CA ARG A 54 9.46 -3.52 -17.89
C ARG A 54 9.91 -4.97 -17.96
N ALA A 55 9.76 -5.58 -19.12
CA ALA A 55 10.36 -6.88 -19.38
C ALA A 55 11.89 -6.76 -19.26
N GLY A 56 12.54 -7.73 -18.61
CA GLY A 56 13.98 -7.68 -18.35
C GLY A 56 14.41 -6.81 -17.16
N ASP A 57 13.56 -5.90 -16.68
CA ASP A 57 13.83 -5.14 -15.46
C ASP A 57 13.59 -6.03 -14.22
N PRO A 58 14.38 -5.84 -13.16
CA PRO A 58 14.08 -6.45 -11.87
C PRO A 58 12.79 -5.89 -11.26
N VAL A 59 12.03 -6.76 -10.59
CA VAL A 59 10.90 -6.35 -9.74
C VAL A 59 11.37 -6.34 -8.29
N PRO A 60 11.60 -5.16 -7.68
CA PRO A 60 11.92 -5.09 -6.26
C PRO A 60 10.71 -5.53 -5.43
N VAL A 61 10.96 -6.39 -4.44
CA VAL A 61 9.94 -6.96 -3.57
C VAL A 61 10.38 -6.84 -2.12
N ARG A 62 9.44 -6.41 -1.28
CA ARG A 62 9.58 -6.46 0.17
C ARG A 62 8.39 -7.13 0.81
N ALA A 63 8.66 -7.91 1.85
CA ALA A 63 7.65 -8.61 2.60
C ALA A 63 7.84 -8.46 4.10
N LEU A 64 6.74 -8.53 4.85
CA LEU A 64 6.73 -8.60 6.30
C LEU A 64 5.78 -9.70 6.71
N LEU A 65 6.28 -10.68 7.45
CA LEU A 65 5.46 -11.72 8.05
C LEU A 65 5.11 -11.30 9.47
N LEU A 66 3.83 -11.26 9.77
CA LEU A 66 3.28 -10.95 11.08
C LEU A 66 2.59 -12.18 11.65
N ALA A 67 2.76 -12.44 12.95
CA ALA A 67 2.08 -13.51 13.67
C ALA A 67 1.55 -13.06 15.03
N GLY A 68 0.51 -13.75 15.51
CA GLY A 68 -0.05 -13.56 16.85
C GLY A 68 -1.17 -12.51 16.94
N SER A 69 -1.95 -12.59 18.02
CA SER A 69 -3.10 -11.72 18.25
C SER A 69 -2.72 -10.48 19.07
N ASN A 70 -2.72 -9.33 18.40
CA ASN A 70 -2.81 -7.95 18.91
C ASN A 70 -1.92 -7.55 20.14
N PRO A 71 -0.79 -6.82 19.95
CA PRO A 71 -0.25 -6.41 18.66
C PRO A 71 0.43 -7.59 17.95
N PRO A 72 0.29 -7.71 16.62
CA PRO A 72 1.00 -8.71 15.86
C PRO A 72 2.52 -8.47 15.92
N ALA A 73 3.30 -9.54 16.05
CA ALA A 73 4.76 -9.48 16.08
C ALA A 73 5.36 -9.88 14.73
N ALA A 74 6.49 -9.26 14.37
CA ALA A 74 7.24 -9.65 13.17
C ALA A 74 7.93 -11.01 13.38
N VAL A 75 7.81 -11.88 12.39
CA VAL A 75 8.49 -13.18 12.33
C VAL A 75 9.67 -13.05 11.36
N ASN A 76 10.89 -13.26 11.87
CA ASN A 76 12.13 -12.98 11.13
C ASN A 76 12.89 -14.25 10.70
N ASP A 77 12.44 -15.43 11.14
CA ASP A 77 13.03 -16.75 10.89
C ASP A 77 12.28 -17.57 9.82
N ALA A 78 11.42 -16.92 9.04
CA ALA A 78 10.74 -17.53 7.90
C ALA A 78 11.61 -17.54 6.63
N THR A 79 11.34 -18.52 5.75
CA THR A 79 11.74 -18.48 4.34
C THR A 79 10.61 -17.86 3.53
N VAL A 80 10.89 -16.79 2.77
CA VAL A 80 9.90 -16.13 1.90
C VAL A 80 10.26 -16.34 0.44
N GLU A 81 9.49 -17.20 -0.23
CA GLU A 81 9.59 -17.45 -1.67
C GLU A 81 8.65 -16.51 -2.42
N VAL A 82 9.10 -15.98 -3.55
CA VAL A 82 8.30 -15.15 -4.45
C VAL A 82 8.37 -15.72 -5.85
N VAL A 83 7.21 -15.90 -6.48
CA VAL A 83 7.09 -16.40 -7.84
C VAL A 83 6.25 -15.45 -8.70
N LEU A 84 6.65 -15.30 -9.96
CA LEU A 84 5.82 -14.70 -11.00
C LEU A 84 5.20 -15.84 -11.79
N ARG A 85 3.87 -15.85 -11.88
CA ARG A 85 3.11 -16.85 -12.63
C ARG A 85 1.95 -16.22 -13.37
N GLY A 86 1.41 -16.96 -14.33
CA GLY A 86 0.21 -16.52 -15.04
C GLY A 86 -0.99 -16.36 -14.09
N VAL A 87 -1.99 -15.60 -14.53
CA VAL A 87 -3.17 -15.32 -13.71
C VAL A 87 -4.03 -16.58 -13.58
N GLU A 88 -4.48 -16.84 -12.35
CA GLU A 88 -5.35 -17.97 -12.01
C GLU A 88 -6.56 -18.06 -12.96
N GLY A 89 -6.76 -19.24 -13.56
CA GLY A 89 -7.83 -19.53 -14.53
C GLY A 89 -7.41 -19.46 -16.01
N THR A 90 -6.20 -18.98 -16.32
CA THR A 90 -5.66 -18.91 -17.69
C THR A 90 -4.50 -19.87 -17.88
N ASP A 91 -3.41 -19.63 -17.17
CA ASP A 91 -2.19 -20.43 -17.15
C ASP A 91 -1.52 -20.18 -15.79
N GLN A 92 -1.11 -21.22 -15.09
CA GLN A 92 -0.43 -21.09 -13.79
C GLN A 92 1.07 -21.38 -13.88
N SER A 93 1.63 -21.45 -15.09
CA SER A 93 3.05 -21.63 -15.31
C SER A 93 3.86 -20.57 -14.56
N VAL A 94 4.85 -21.02 -13.80
CA VAL A 94 5.81 -20.14 -13.13
C VAL A 94 6.85 -19.72 -14.15
N VAL A 95 7.03 -18.41 -14.32
CA VAL A 95 7.97 -17.82 -15.28
C VAL A 95 9.20 -17.20 -14.61
N ALA A 96 9.11 -16.88 -13.32
CA ALA A 96 10.23 -16.44 -12.51
C ALA A 96 10.05 -16.86 -11.05
N ARG A 97 11.15 -17.11 -10.34
CA ARG A 97 11.19 -17.47 -8.92
C ARG A 97 12.38 -16.79 -8.23
N GLY A 98 12.18 -16.37 -7.00
CA GLY A 98 13.23 -15.83 -6.13
C GLY A 98 12.93 -16.10 -4.66
N VAL A 99 13.94 -15.92 -3.81
CA VAL A 99 13.82 -16.02 -2.35
C VAL A 99 14.27 -14.67 -1.76
N LEU A 100 13.43 -14.09 -0.91
CA LEU A 100 13.76 -12.84 -0.24
C LEU A 100 14.73 -13.10 0.92
N GLN A 101 15.67 -12.18 1.10
CA GLN A 101 16.63 -12.24 2.19
C GLN A 101 16.05 -11.55 3.43
N PRO A 102 16.33 -12.06 4.64
CA PRO A 102 16.01 -11.35 5.88
C PRO A 102 16.70 -9.98 5.93
N SER A 103 16.02 -9.00 6.52
CA SER A 103 16.47 -7.62 6.72
C SER A 103 15.95 -7.09 8.07
N ALA A 104 16.45 -5.94 8.51
CA ALA A 104 16.01 -5.33 9.77
C ALA A 104 14.53 -4.88 9.77
N VAL A 105 13.85 -4.89 8.62
CA VAL A 105 12.45 -4.47 8.46
C VAL A 105 11.54 -5.59 7.91
N GLY A 106 12.02 -6.84 7.90
CA GLY A 106 11.31 -8.00 7.35
C GLY A 106 12.15 -8.70 6.30
N TYR A 107 11.67 -8.80 5.08
CA TYR A 107 12.32 -9.50 3.96
C TYR A 107 12.41 -8.62 2.73
N GLU A 108 13.53 -8.68 2.02
CA GLU A 108 13.75 -7.88 0.81
C GLU A 108 14.49 -8.66 -0.28
N GLY A 109 14.29 -8.26 -1.53
CA GLY A 109 14.94 -8.85 -2.68
C GLY A 109 14.41 -8.28 -3.99
N ALA A 110 14.86 -8.86 -5.09
CA ALA A 110 14.35 -8.57 -6.41
C ALA A 110 14.04 -9.87 -7.15
N LEU A 111 13.00 -9.83 -7.98
CA LEU A 111 12.65 -10.91 -8.88
C LEU A 111 13.05 -10.52 -10.30
N GLU A 112 13.96 -11.28 -10.90
CA GLU A 112 14.41 -11.04 -12.27
C GLU A 112 13.31 -11.51 -13.25
N VAL A 113 12.84 -10.59 -14.10
CA VAL A 113 11.73 -10.85 -15.03
C VAL A 113 12.30 -11.16 -16.42
N PRO A 114 11.82 -12.21 -17.11
CA PRO A 114 12.25 -12.49 -18.48
C PRO A 114 12.04 -11.31 -19.44
N GLY A 115 12.99 -11.12 -20.37
CA GLY A 115 13.02 -9.97 -21.30
C GLY A 115 11.90 -9.92 -22.34
N GLU A 116 11.22 -11.05 -22.60
CA GLU A 116 10.17 -11.17 -23.61
C GLU A 116 8.76 -11.23 -22.98
N LEU A 117 8.68 -11.07 -21.66
CA LEU A 117 7.42 -11.22 -20.93
C LEU A 117 6.54 -9.98 -21.10
N GLU A 118 5.27 -10.18 -21.49
CA GLU A 118 4.30 -9.09 -21.60
C GLU A 118 2.95 -9.46 -20.98
N GLY A 119 2.16 -8.44 -20.62
CA GLY A 119 0.78 -8.62 -20.17
C GLY A 119 0.61 -8.57 -18.65
N THR A 120 -0.55 -9.03 -18.17
CA THR A 120 -0.87 -9.04 -16.74
C THR A 120 -0.47 -10.38 -16.12
N TRP A 121 0.34 -10.31 -15.07
CA TRP A 121 0.88 -11.46 -14.34
C TRP A 121 0.51 -11.40 -12.86
N GLN A 122 0.72 -12.50 -12.14
CA GLN A 122 0.52 -12.58 -10.70
C GLN A 122 1.87 -12.80 -9.99
N LEU A 123 2.21 -11.85 -9.12
CA LEU A 123 3.25 -12.01 -8.12
C LEU A 123 2.64 -12.72 -6.92
N PHE A 124 3.19 -13.88 -6.56
CA PHE A 124 2.72 -14.72 -5.47
C PHE A 124 3.86 -14.93 -4.49
N ALA A 125 3.64 -14.61 -3.22
CA ALA A 125 4.63 -14.79 -2.18
C ALA A 125 4.12 -15.76 -1.12
N THR A 126 5.01 -16.64 -0.65
CA THR A 126 4.73 -17.67 0.35
C THR A 126 5.80 -17.60 1.43
N ALA A 127 5.38 -17.49 2.68
CA ALA A 127 6.27 -17.49 3.84
C ALA A 127 6.05 -18.74 4.68
N ARG A 128 7.14 -19.46 4.99
CA ARG A 128 7.15 -20.63 5.89
C ARG A 128 8.07 -20.37 7.07
N ALA A 129 7.53 -20.45 8.29
CA ALA A 129 8.29 -20.43 9.53
C ALA A 129 7.96 -21.70 10.32
N GLY A 130 8.97 -22.56 10.51
CA GLY A 130 8.83 -23.87 11.16
C GLY A 130 7.91 -24.83 10.41
N ASP A 131 7.16 -25.62 11.17
CA ASP A 131 6.18 -26.62 10.68
C ASP A 131 4.77 -26.06 10.50
N ASP A 132 4.59 -24.75 10.68
CA ASP A 132 3.28 -24.10 10.58
C ASP A 132 2.80 -23.93 9.13
N ASP A 133 1.49 -23.74 8.98
CA ASP A 133 0.88 -23.47 7.67
C ASP A 133 1.52 -22.22 7.00
N PRO A 134 1.77 -22.29 5.68
CA PRO A 134 2.37 -21.18 4.96
C PRO A 134 1.42 -19.97 4.91
N ALA A 135 1.96 -18.78 5.16
CA ALA A 135 1.25 -17.54 4.89
C ALA A 135 1.45 -17.15 3.42
N GLU A 136 0.36 -16.77 2.74
CA GLU A 136 0.38 -16.50 1.31
C GLU A 136 -0.20 -15.12 0.98
N VAL A 137 0.35 -14.47 -0.02
CA VAL A 137 -0.19 -13.21 -0.56
C VAL A 137 0.02 -13.13 -2.06
N ARG A 138 -0.99 -12.62 -2.77
CA ARG A 138 -0.99 -12.50 -4.22
C ARG A 138 -1.24 -11.08 -4.68
N ARG A 139 -0.58 -10.65 -5.74
CA ARG A 139 -0.73 -9.32 -6.33
C ARG A 139 -0.66 -9.39 -7.85
N ARG A 140 -1.48 -8.61 -8.55
CA ARG A 140 -1.34 -8.43 -10.00
C ARG A 140 -0.25 -7.40 -10.32
N ILE A 141 0.52 -7.69 -11.35
CA ILE A 141 1.56 -6.82 -11.89
C ILE A 141 1.44 -6.78 -13.42
N GLN A 142 1.64 -5.61 -14.02
CA GLN A 142 1.70 -5.44 -15.47
C GLN A 142 3.15 -5.49 -15.94
N ILE A 143 3.48 -6.38 -16.87
CA ILE A 143 4.82 -6.48 -17.47
C ILE A 143 4.79 -5.96 -18.91
N GLY A 144 5.85 -5.24 -19.30
CA GLY A 144 6.02 -4.64 -20.63
C GLY A 144 6.05 -3.10 -20.55
N ALA A 145 4.94 -2.44 -20.85
CA ALA A 145 4.82 -0.98 -20.79
C ALA A 145 4.70 -0.45 -19.34
N ALA A 146 5.81 -0.39 -18.61
CA ALA A 146 5.86 0.28 -17.32
C ALA A 146 6.24 1.76 -17.47
N GLY A 147 5.28 2.62 -17.13
CA GLY A 147 5.52 4.05 -16.94
C GLY A 147 6.10 4.37 -15.56
N PRO A 148 6.59 5.60 -15.34
CA PRO A 148 7.07 6.03 -14.03
C PRO A 148 5.96 5.99 -12.97
N GLY A 149 6.34 5.73 -11.72
CA GLY A 149 5.41 5.75 -10.60
C GLY A 149 4.81 7.15 -10.36
N PRO A 150 3.60 7.24 -9.78
CA PRO A 150 2.99 8.53 -9.47
C PRO A 150 3.78 9.28 -8.40
N ARG A 151 4.01 10.56 -8.66
CA ARG A 151 4.69 11.49 -7.77
C ARG A 151 3.69 12.37 -7.04
N ARG A 152 4.03 12.78 -5.83
CA ARG A 152 3.30 13.79 -5.06
C ARG A 152 4.31 14.69 -4.36
N GLY A 153 3.89 15.91 -4.03
CA GLY A 153 4.61 16.70 -3.04
C GLY A 153 4.65 15.97 -1.71
N ARG A 154 5.66 16.29 -0.89
CA ARG A 154 5.75 15.79 0.49
C ARG A 154 4.50 16.15 1.28
N LEU A 155 4.13 15.31 2.24
CA LEU A 155 3.09 15.66 3.20
C LEU A 155 3.68 16.68 4.18
N GLN A 156 3.42 17.95 3.90
CA GLN A 156 3.89 19.10 4.65
C GLN A 156 2.71 20.04 4.92
N THR A 157 2.70 20.62 6.12
CA THR A 157 1.86 21.79 6.40
C THR A 157 2.34 22.99 5.58
N GLU A 158 1.52 24.06 5.50
CA GLU A 158 1.91 25.26 4.76
C GLU A 158 3.21 25.88 5.29
N LEU A 159 3.44 25.85 6.61
CA LEU A 159 4.66 26.35 7.27
C LEU A 159 5.89 25.44 7.08
N GLN A 160 5.70 24.26 6.50
CA GLN A 160 6.74 23.26 6.23
C GLN A 160 7.06 23.12 4.75
N ARG A 161 6.28 23.78 3.89
CA ARG A 161 6.49 23.73 2.45
C ARG A 161 7.64 24.65 2.06
N TYR A 162 8.44 24.23 1.09
CA TYR A 162 9.38 25.12 0.43
C TYR A 162 8.62 26.30 -0.18
N GLU A 163 9.01 27.52 0.18
CA GLU A 163 8.47 28.74 -0.41
C GLU A 163 9.58 29.79 -0.49
N LEU A 164 9.75 30.36 -1.68
CA LEU A 164 10.74 31.38 -1.94
C LEU A 164 10.02 32.71 -2.20
N GLY A 165 10.25 33.70 -1.33
CA GLY A 165 9.59 35.01 -1.40
C GLY A 165 10.10 35.87 -2.56
N ALA A 166 9.62 37.11 -2.64
CA ALA A 166 10.13 38.07 -3.63
C ALA A 166 11.55 38.56 -3.24
N THR A 167 12.38 38.82 -4.26
CA THR A 167 13.66 39.50 -4.10
C THR A 167 13.42 41.01 -3.91
N ILE A 168 14.04 41.61 -2.89
CA ILE A 168 13.89 43.04 -2.56
C ILE A 168 15.28 43.63 -2.39
N GLY A 169 15.54 44.81 -2.96
CA GLY A 169 16.85 45.44 -2.86
C GLY A 169 16.99 46.70 -3.71
N SER A 170 18.09 47.42 -3.53
CA SER A 170 18.44 48.59 -4.35
C SER A 170 19.03 48.18 -5.71
N ALA A 171 19.74 47.05 -5.76
CA ALA A 171 20.33 46.50 -6.97
C ALA A 171 20.58 44.98 -6.78
N PRO A 172 19.51 44.18 -6.53
CA PRO A 172 19.65 42.77 -6.25
C PRO A 172 20.21 42.02 -7.48
N PRO A 173 20.88 40.87 -7.28
CA PRO A 173 21.18 39.96 -8.37
C PRO A 173 19.90 39.53 -9.11
N SER A 174 20.05 39.21 -10.40
CA SER A 174 18.97 38.80 -11.30
C SER A 174 18.15 37.61 -10.78
N GLU A 175 18.78 36.64 -10.12
CA GLU A 175 18.10 35.39 -9.72
C GLU A 175 17.91 35.28 -8.21
N LEU A 176 19.02 35.31 -7.45
CA LEU A 176 19.06 35.06 -6.00
C LEU A 176 18.12 33.91 -5.57
N GLU A 177 18.26 32.76 -6.22
CA GLU A 177 17.37 31.60 -6.07
C GLU A 177 18.04 30.50 -5.24
N ALA A 178 17.47 30.14 -4.09
CA ALA A 178 18.00 29.07 -3.25
C ALA A 178 17.27 27.75 -3.45
N ARG A 179 18.03 26.68 -3.61
CA ARG A 179 17.54 25.31 -3.76
C ARG A 179 18.04 24.44 -2.63
N VAL A 180 17.19 23.50 -2.20
CA VAL A 180 17.46 22.64 -1.05
C VAL A 180 17.89 21.27 -1.55
N VAL A 181 19.16 20.93 -1.34
CA VAL A 181 19.68 19.61 -1.68
C VAL A 181 19.06 18.58 -0.73
N GLY A 182 18.63 17.44 -1.25
CA GLY A 182 17.90 16.43 -0.48
C GLY A 182 16.38 16.69 -0.38
N GLY A 183 15.95 17.91 -0.77
CA GLY A 183 14.57 18.37 -0.75
C GLY A 183 13.92 18.46 0.63
N ASP A 184 14.71 18.41 1.72
CA ASP A 184 14.24 18.43 3.10
C ASP A 184 15.32 18.94 4.05
N CYS A 185 14.96 19.82 4.98
CA CYS A 185 15.78 20.18 6.11
C CYS A 185 15.26 19.47 7.37
N THR A 186 15.94 18.38 7.74
CA THR A 186 15.64 17.58 8.93
C THR A 186 16.18 18.25 10.20
N ASN A 187 15.45 18.11 11.30
CA ASN A 187 15.87 18.65 12.60
C ASN A 187 17.25 18.15 13.03
N HIS A 188 18.08 19.06 13.53
CA HIS A 188 19.41 18.80 14.08
C HIS A 188 20.43 18.24 13.07
N ALA A 189 20.10 18.17 11.78
CA ALA A 189 21.04 17.82 10.72
C ALA A 189 21.39 19.07 9.90
N PRO A 190 22.64 19.16 9.38
CA PRO A 190 22.97 20.15 8.36
C PRO A 190 22.08 19.97 7.13
N CYS A 191 21.53 21.07 6.63
CA CYS A 191 20.79 21.14 5.37
C CYS A 191 21.62 21.96 4.38
N GLU A 192 21.97 21.36 3.24
CA GLU A 192 22.72 22.04 2.18
C GLU A 192 21.77 22.81 1.25
N LEU A 193 22.13 24.08 1.01
CA LEU A 193 21.48 24.96 0.04
C LEU A 193 22.46 25.30 -1.06
N VAL A 194 21.97 25.37 -2.30
CA VAL A 194 22.70 25.93 -3.44
C VAL A 194 21.95 27.17 -3.91
N VAL A 195 22.61 28.33 -3.83
CA VAL A 195 22.04 29.62 -4.20
C VAL A 195 22.58 30.05 -5.56
N TRP A 196 21.71 30.16 -6.56
CA TRP A 196 22.03 30.74 -7.86
C TRP A 196 21.93 32.27 -7.78
N VAL A 197 23.05 32.95 -8.01
CA VAL A 197 23.13 34.42 -7.88
C VAL A 197 22.65 35.10 -9.17
N GLY A 198 23.12 34.63 -10.33
CA GLY A 198 22.85 35.23 -11.63
C GLY A 198 23.98 36.17 -12.08
N GLY A 199 23.74 36.92 -13.15
CA GLY A 199 24.80 37.61 -13.89
C GLY A 199 25.51 38.74 -13.13
N GLU A 200 24.92 39.31 -12.09
CA GLU A 200 25.56 40.33 -11.25
C GLU A 200 26.24 39.72 -10.03
N PRO A 201 27.59 39.71 -9.95
CA PRO A 201 28.29 39.13 -8.80
C PRO A 201 27.85 39.75 -7.47
N ALA A 202 27.66 38.88 -6.49
CA ALA A 202 27.41 39.24 -5.11
C ALA A 202 27.92 38.15 -4.17
N GLU A 203 28.33 38.55 -2.98
CA GLU A 203 28.57 37.64 -1.87
C GLU A 203 27.21 37.25 -1.26
N VAL A 204 27.02 35.96 -1.03
CA VAL A 204 25.80 35.43 -0.42
C VAL A 204 26.02 35.16 1.06
N ALA A 205 25.09 35.60 1.89
CA ALA A 205 25.03 35.26 3.30
C ALA A 205 23.62 34.80 3.69
N LEU A 206 23.54 33.95 4.71
CA LEU A 206 22.27 33.54 5.31
C LEU A 206 22.12 34.18 6.69
N GLU A 207 21.04 34.91 6.88
CA GLU A 207 20.59 35.37 8.19
C GLU A 207 19.50 34.43 8.71
N ALA A 208 19.72 33.88 9.90
CA ALA A 208 18.82 32.91 10.52
C ALA A 208 17.49 33.57 10.94
N GLY A 209 16.38 33.03 10.44
CA GLY A 209 15.04 33.40 10.87
C GLY A 209 14.50 32.47 11.96
N ARG A 210 13.18 32.26 11.94
CA ARG A 210 12.52 31.26 12.81
C ARG A 210 13.09 29.87 12.52
N GLY A 211 13.35 29.08 13.56
CA GLY A 211 13.77 27.67 13.45
C GLY A 211 15.18 27.42 12.90
N ALA A 212 15.71 28.30 12.04
CA ALA A 212 17.06 28.20 11.53
C ALA A 212 18.10 28.53 12.60
N ARG A 213 19.18 27.75 12.64
CA ARG A 213 20.35 27.89 13.51
C ARG A 213 21.58 27.63 12.64
N GLU A 214 22.73 28.12 13.10
CA GLU A 214 24.04 27.80 12.51
C GLU A 214 24.04 27.93 10.98
N THR A 215 24.03 29.17 10.51
CA THR A 215 24.03 29.49 9.08
C THR A 215 25.44 29.78 8.58
N GLY A 216 25.75 29.34 7.36
CA GLY A 216 27.03 29.63 6.71
C GLY A 216 26.92 29.56 5.18
N CYS A 217 27.78 30.30 4.49
CA CYS A 217 27.94 30.23 3.04
C CYS A 217 29.43 30.28 2.68
N GLU A 218 29.79 29.77 1.50
CA GLU A 218 31.13 29.95 0.96
C GLU A 218 31.43 31.45 0.73
N PRO A 219 32.54 31.97 1.29
CA PRO A 219 32.82 33.41 1.32
C PRO A 219 33.18 33.97 -0.06
N GLY A 220 32.95 35.26 -0.28
CA GLY A 220 33.35 35.97 -1.51
C GLY A 220 32.25 36.09 -2.57
N GLU A 221 32.39 37.10 -3.43
CA GLU A 221 31.43 37.42 -4.48
C GLU A 221 31.44 36.36 -5.60
N SER A 222 30.25 36.00 -6.08
CA SER A 222 30.07 35.08 -7.20
C SER A 222 28.86 35.47 -8.04
N ASP A 223 28.94 35.22 -9.35
CA ASP A 223 27.86 35.28 -10.34
C ASP A 223 27.27 33.88 -10.63
N GLY A 224 27.81 32.84 -10.02
CA GLY A 224 27.39 31.46 -10.22
C GLY A 224 26.55 30.95 -9.06
N PHE A 225 26.96 29.79 -8.55
CA PHE A 225 26.25 29.07 -7.49
C PHE A 225 27.05 29.12 -6.19
N VAL A 226 26.42 29.50 -5.09
CA VAL A 226 27.04 29.55 -3.77
C VAL A 226 26.47 28.44 -2.89
N ARG A 227 27.33 27.62 -2.29
CA ARG A 227 26.89 26.63 -1.31
C ARG A 227 26.73 27.28 0.04
N CYS A 228 25.61 26.99 0.68
CA CYS A 228 25.30 27.41 2.02
C CYS A 228 24.81 26.23 2.86
N THR A 229 24.93 26.35 4.17
CA THR A 229 24.44 25.36 5.13
C THR A 229 23.59 26.04 6.19
N VAL A 230 22.57 25.31 6.65
CA VAL A 230 21.70 25.73 7.75
C VAL A 230 21.34 24.50 8.58
N VAL A 231 21.37 24.62 9.91
CA VAL A 231 20.84 23.60 10.82
C VAL A 231 19.47 24.07 11.31
N VAL A 232 18.44 23.25 11.17
CA VAL A 232 17.08 23.63 11.58
C VAL A 232 16.68 22.97 12.90
N ARG A 233 15.85 23.68 13.67
CA ARG A 233 15.22 23.20 14.90
C ARG A 233 13.75 23.60 14.94
N GLY A 234 12.87 22.62 15.14
CA GLY A 234 11.43 22.82 15.30
C GLY A 234 10.64 22.21 14.14
N ASN A 235 9.45 22.75 13.87
CA ASN A 235 8.56 22.25 12.81
C ASN A 235 8.39 23.23 11.66
N GLU A 236 9.05 24.39 11.72
CA GLU A 236 9.05 25.45 10.71
C GLU A 236 10.43 26.11 10.77
N ALA A 237 11.00 26.41 9.60
CA ALA A 237 12.26 27.15 9.52
C ALA A 237 12.27 28.14 8.35
N THR A 238 12.86 29.30 8.60
CA THR A 238 13.00 30.38 7.62
C THR A 238 14.40 30.97 7.70
N VAL A 239 14.92 31.41 6.56
CA VAL A 239 16.18 32.16 6.45
C VAL A 239 15.97 33.36 5.53
N GLN A 240 16.78 34.40 5.72
CA GLN A 240 16.93 35.48 4.75
C GLN A 240 18.23 35.24 3.98
N ILE A 241 18.11 35.13 2.67
CA ILE A 241 19.25 35.10 1.76
C ILE A 241 19.61 36.54 1.47
N LEU A 242 20.82 36.94 1.83
CA LEU A 242 21.34 38.29 1.64
C LEU A 242 22.36 38.26 0.49
N ALA A 243 22.24 39.20 -0.44
CA ALA A 243 23.24 39.49 -1.44
C ALA A 243 23.99 40.76 -1.05
N ARG A 244 25.32 40.70 -1.01
CA ARG A 244 26.20 41.81 -0.66
C ARG A 244 27.19 42.10 -1.78
N ARG A 245 27.51 43.38 -1.97
CA ARG A 245 28.55 43.82 -2.90
C ARG A 245 29.42 44.85 -2.20
N GLY A 246 30.73 44.61 -2.15
CA GLY A 246 31.65 45.44 -1.36
C GLY A 246 31.22 45.59 0.11
N GLY A 247 30.62 44.53 0.69
CA GLY A 247 30.12 44.51 2.07
C GLY A 247 28.77 45.19 2.31
N ALA A 248 28.22 45.92 1.34
CA ALA A 248 26.90 46.53 1.44
C ALA A 248 25.81 45.58 0.94
N GLU A 249 24.67 45.51 1.62
CA GLU A 249 23.52 44.73 1.15
C GLU A 249 22.89 45.39 -0.08
N VAL A 250 22.80 44.63 -1.17
CA VAL A 250 22.22 45.06 -2.44
C VAL A 250 20.88 44.38 -2.72
N GLY A 251 20.62 43.25 -2.07
CA GLY A 251 19.37 42.51 -2.17
C GLY A 251 19.18 41.52 -1.02
N ARG A 252 17.93 41.15 -0.78
CA ARG A 252 17.54 40.09 0.13
C ARG A 252 16.34 39.33 -0.39
N ARG A 253 16.21 38.07 0.02
CA ARG A 253 15.09 37.21 -0.31
C ARG A 253 14.76 36.28 0.85
N ARG A 254 13.49 36.21 1.23
CA ARG A 254 13.04 35.27 2.28
C ARG A 254 12.90 33.88 1.69
N LEU A 255 13.40 32.87 2.40
CA LEU A 255 13.20 31.46 2.10
C LEU A 255 12.54 30.76 3.29
N GLN A 256 11.45 30.05 3.02
CA GLN A 256 10.90 29.05 3.92
C GLN A 256 11.46 27.68 3.54
N LEU A 257 12.09 27.01 4.50
CA LEU A 257 12.76 25.74 4.29
C LEU A 257 11.74 24.59 4.32
N PRO A 258 11.86 23.60 3.41
CA PRO A 258 11.03 22.41 3.45
C PRO A 258 11.41 21.60 4.69
N MET A 259 10.44 21.26 5.53
CA MET A 259 10.68 20.46 6.72
C MET A 259 9.74 19.25 6.74
N GLY A 260 10.30 18.06 6.56
CA GLY A 260 9.56 16.80 6.60
C GLY A 260 9.51 16.21 8.00
N SER A 261 8.32 15.84 8.47
CA SER A 261 8.19 15.01 9.66
C SER A 261 8.24 13.53 9.26
N PRO A 262 8.98 12.64 9.94
CA PRO A 262 10.39 12.68 10.34
C PRO A 262 11.29 12.07 9.23
N ALA A 263 11.59 12.79 8.15
CA ALA A 263 12.53 12.29 7.14
C ALA A 263 13.97 12.29 7.71
N PRO A 264 14.89 11.44 7.24
CA PRO A 264 16.33 11.67 7.45
C PRO A 264 16.83 12.82 6.57
N ALA A 265 17.96 13.42 6.92
CA ALA A 265 18.72 14.24 5.98
C ALA A 265 19.58 13.31 5.11
N VAL A 266 19.64 13.60 3.80
CA VAL A 266 20.41 12.82 2.84
C VAL A 266 21.31 13.72 2.03
N HIS A 267 22.55 13.29 1.82
CA HIS A 267 23.53 14.02 1.03
C HIS A 267 24.16 13.08 0.01
N ARG A 268 24.38 13.61 -1.21
CA ARG A 268 25.20 12.96 -2.22
C ARG A 268 26.55 13.65 -2.28
N GLU A 269 27.61 12.88 -2.50
CA GLU A 269 28.93 13.44 -2.76
C GLU A 269 28.99 14.16 -4.11
N ARG A 270 28.34 13.58 -5.13
CA ARG A 270 28.32 14.08 -6.51
C ARG A 270 26.94 13.94 -7.15
N ALA A 271 26.58 14.88 -8.00
CA ALA A 271 25.39 14.95 -8.85
C ALA A 271 25.58 14.24 -10.20
N LEU A 272 26.74 14.41 -10.84
CA LEU A 272 27.08 13.73 -12.10
C LEU A 272 27.85 12.45 -11.78
N VAL A 273 27.33 11.31 -12.25
CA VAL A 273 27.87 9.99 -11.91
C VAL A 273 28.17 9.21 -13.21
N PRO A 274 29.36 8.63 -13.38
CA PRO A 274 29.64 7.72 -14.48
C PRO A 274 28.74 6.47 -14.48
N VAL A 275 28.42 5.94 -15.66
CA VAL A 275 27.73 4.65 -15.77
C VAL A 275 28.57 3.54 -15.13
N GLY A 276 27.95 2.73 -14.27
CA GLY A 276 28.59 1.62 -13.56
C GLY A 276 29.22 2.01 -12.20
N ASP A 277 29.21 3.30 -11.84
CA ASP A 277 29.72 3.75 -10.55
C ASP A 277 28.73 3.48 -9.40
N ARG A 278 29.27 3.39 -8.18
CA ARG A 278 28.52 3.27 -6.92
C ARG A 278 28.64 4.57 -6.13
N PRO A 279 27.72 5.53 -6.30
CA PRO A 279 27.85 6.80 -5.61
C PRO A 279 27.67 6.63 -4.11
N THR A 280 28.34 7.49 -3.36
CA THR A 280 28.21 7.57 -1.91
C THR A 280 26.94 8.33 -1.53
N LEU A 281 26.17 7.74 -0.63
CA LEU A 281 25.01 8.33 0.02
C LEU A 281 25.31 8.49 1.51
N GLU A 282 25.16 9.71 2.01
CA GLU A 282 25.20 10.00 3.44
C GLU A 282 23.78 10.16 3.96
N VAL A 283 23.48 9.52 5.09
CA VAL A 283 22.18 9.55 5.74
C VAL A 283 22.37 9.97 7.19
N HIS A 284 21.77 11.10 7.57
CA HIS A 284 21.77 11.60 8.94
C HIS A 284 20.36 11.58 9.50
N GLY A 285 20.19 10.99 10.68
CA GLY A 285 18.94 11.04 11.41
C GLY A 285 19.04 10.30 12.72
N LEU A 286 17.93 10.28 13.45
CA LEU A 286 17.87 9.74 14.81
C LEU A 286 17.56 8.25 14.87
N ASP A 287 17.23 7.62 13.74
CA ASP A 287 16.81 6.21 13.71
C ASP A 287 17.96 5.26 13.42
N GLU A 288 17.81 4.05 13.97
CA GLU A 288 18.77 2.96 13.84
C GLU A 288 18.71 2.25 12.48
N ARG A 289 17.71 2.53 11.63
CA ARG A 289 17.54 1.83 10.35
C ARG A 289 16.82 2.69 9.32
N TYR A 290 17.25 2.57 8.07
CA TYR A 290 16.63 3.21 6.94
C TYR A 290 16.43 2.23 5.79
N VAL A 291 15.35 2.39 5.06
CA VAL A 291 15.17 1.74 3.76
C VAL A 291 15.60 2.72 2.69
N VAL A 292 16.40 2.24 1.74
CA VAL A 292 16.79 2.95 0.52
C VAL A 292 16.17 2.25 -0.67
N ASP A 293 15.30 2.96 -1.37
CA ASP A 293 14.69 2.50 -2.61
C ASP A 293 15.28 3.28 -3.78
N LEU A 294 15.77 2.56 -4.78
CA LEU A 294 16.44 3.11 -5.94
C LEU A 294 15.52 3.09 -7.16
N PHE A 295 15.43 4.21 -7.85
CA PHE A 295 14.59 4.38 -9.03
C PHE A 295 15.43 4.86 -10.22
N HIS A 296 15.17 4.27 -11.38
CA HIS A 296 15.71 4.72 -12.67
C HIS A 296 14.57 5.22 -13.54
N GLU A 297 14.66 6.47 -14.00
CA GLU A 297 13.61 7.13 -14.76
C GLU A 297 12.22 7.09 -14.09
N GLY A 298 12.21 7.13 -12.75
CA GLY A 298 10.99 7.05 -11.94
C GLY A 298 10.36 5.65 -11.85
N ARG A 299 11.03 4.60 -12.34
CA ARG A 299 10.66 3.19 -12.13
C ARG A 299 11.47 2.60 -10.99
N TRP A 300 10.82 1.87 -10.10
CA TRP A 300 11.47 1.27 -8.94
C TRP A 300 12.30 0.06 -9.37
N GLN A 301 13.60 0.10 -9.09
CA GLN A 301 14.56 -0.92 -9.54
C GLN A 301 15.05 -1.79 -8.38
N ARG A 302 15.47 -1.18 -7.27
CA ARG A 302 16.09 -1.89 -6.14
C ARG A 302 15.60 -1.35 -4.80
N SER A 303 15.77 -2.16 -3.75
CA SER A 303 15.51 -1.80 -2.36
C SER A 303 16.54 -2.47 -1.48
N ALA A 304 17.02 -1.75 -0.46
CA ALA A 304 17.86 -2.30 0.60
C ALA A 304 17.53 -1.64 1.92
N THR A 305 17.81 -2.34 3.01
CA THR A 305 17.78 -1.81 4.36
C THR A 305 19.20 -1.55 4.83
N LEU A 306 19.46 -0.32 5.28
CA LEU A 306 20.75 0.09 5.82
C LEU A 306 20.83 -0.20 7.32
N ALA A 307 22.00 -0.68 7.75
CA ALA A 307 22.34 -0.87 9.14
C ALA A 307 22.67 0.49 9.82
N PRO A 308 22.49 0.60 11.16
CA PRO A 308 22.70 1.85 11.89
C PRO A 308 24.12 2.43 11.80
N GLU A 309 25.10 1.57 11.55
CA GLU A 309 26.53 1.91 11.47
C GLU A 309 26.95 2.55 10.14
N ASP A 310 26.09 2.53 9.12
CA ASP A 310 26.40 2.97 7.75
C ASP A 310 25.89 4.40 7.45
N GLN A 311 26.32 5.39 8.24
CA GLN A 311 25.90 6.80 8.02
C GLN A 311 26.45 7.41 6.72
N ARG A 312 27.54 6.85 6.19
CA ARG A 312 28.10 7.17 4.87
C ARG A 312 28.41 5.85 4.18
N LEU A 313 27.67 5.54 3.12
CA LEU A 313 27.83 4.26 2.43
C LEU A 313 27.86 4.47 0.91
N ALA A 314 28.77 3.76 0.24
CA ALA A 314 28.64 3.54 -1.18
C ALA A 314 27.41 2.67 -1.42
N LEU A 315 26.50 3.09 -2.30
CA LEU A 315 25.31 2.29 -2.59
C LEU A 315 25.71 0.84 -2.89
N PRO A 316 24.92 -0.15 -2.41
CA PRO A 316 25.24 -1.56 -2.63
C PRO A 316 25.14 -1.96 -4.11
N TRP A 317 24.64 -1.08 -4.96
CA TRP A 317 24.46 -1.28 -6.40
C TRP A 317 25.18 -0.22 -7.21
N ALA A 318 25.70 -0.64 -8.36
CA ALA A 318 26.17 0.26 -9.40
C ALA A 318 24.99 0.87 -10.17
N LEU A 319 25.16 2.09 -10.67
CA LEU A 319 24.18 2.76 -11.53
C LEU A 319 24.49 2.43 -13.00
N ASP A 320 23.99 1.28 -13.46
CA ASP A 320 24.44 0.64 -14.70
C ASP A 320 23.81 1.18 -16.00
N ALA A 321 22.90 2.14 -15.91
CA ALA A 321 22.24 2.73 -17.07
C ALA A 321 22.29 4.25 -17.02
N PRO A 322 22.46 4.93 -18.17
CA PRO A 322 22.40 6.38 -18.23
C PRO A 322 20.99 6.90 -17.91
N GLY A 323 20.91 8.16 -17.48
CA GLY A 323 19.67 8.87 -17.19
C GLY A 323 19.52 9.29 -15.73
N LEU A 324 18.29 9.62 -15.34
CA LEU A 324 17.96 10.12 -14.01
C LEU A 324 17.77 8.96 -13.02
N TRP A 325 18.65 8.92 -12.02
CA TRP A 325 18.54 8.03 -10.87
C TRP A 325 18.09 8.78 -9.63
N ARG A 326 17.33 8.10 -8.78
CA ARG A 326 16.77 8.67 -7.56
C ARG A 326 16.87 7.64 -6.45
N ALA A 327 17.40 8.02 -5.29
CA ALA A 327 17.20 7.27 -4.06
C ALA A 327 16.12 7.95 -3.20
N GLN A 328 15.21 7.15 -2.66
CA GLN A 328 14.31 7.55 -1.58
C GLN A 328 14.70 6.84 -0.30
N VAL A 329 15.03 7.61 0.73
CA VAL A 329 15.48 7.10 2.02
C VAL A 329 14.41 7.37 3.07
N ARG A 330 14.03 6.35 3.84
CA ARG A 330 12.89 6.43 4.75
C ARG A 330 13.03 5.52 5.95
N ARG A 331 12.23 5.80 6.96
CA ARG A 331 12.14 5.01 8.20
C ARG A 331 11.08 3.90 8.11
N ASP A 332 9.92 4.23 7.54
CA ASP A 332 8.80 3.29 7.37
C ASP A 332 8.98 2.48 6.08
N ALA A 333 9.18 1.17 6.21
CA ALA A 333 9.30 0.27 5.07
C ALA A 333 8.06 0.26 4.16
N PHE A 334 6.87 0.57 4.68
CA PHE A 334 5.61 0.44 3.94
C PHE A 334 4.98 1.79 3.54
N GLY A 335 5.54 2.91 3.99
CA GLY A 335 5.06 4.27 3.71
C GLY A 335 6.06 5.14 2.93
N SER A 336 5.57 6.12 2.15
CA SER A 336 6.42 7.11 1.45
C SER A 336 6.47 8.47 2.15
N ASN A 337 5.63 8.70 3.14
CA ASN A 337 5.28 10.06 3.60
C ASN A 337 6.43 10.81 4.27
N SER A 338 7.39 10.08 4.84
CA SER A 338 8.58 10.57 5.54
C SER A 338 9.87 10.14 4.82
N SER A 339 9.89 10.30 3.49
CA SER A 339 11.07 9.94 2.68
C SER A 339 11.91 11.18 2.36
N ALA A 340 13.22 11.09 2.56
CA ALA A 340 14.20 11.98 1.96
C ALA A 340 14.51 11.55 0.53
N VAL A 341 14.96 12.47 -0.31
CA VAL A 341 15.19 12.19 -1.73
C VAL A 341 16.50 12.78 -2.16
N VAL A 342 17.30 11.97 -2.85
CA VAL A 342 18.46 12.46 -3.58
C VAL A 342 18.42 11.93 -5.00
N THR A 343 18.95 12.70 -5.93
CA THR A 343 18.99 12.37 -7.35
C THR A 343 20.40 12.47 -7.92
N TRP A 344 20.65 11.66 -8.94
CA TRP A 344 21.88 11.62 -9.70
C TRP A 344 21.55 11.64 -11.19
N TRP A 345 22.40 12.30 -11.96
CA TRP A 345 22.42 12.15 -13.40
C TRP A 345 23.56 11.23 -13.79
N VAL A 346 23.21 10.09 -14.39
CA VAL A 346 24.17 9.07 -14.79
C VAL A 346 24.45 9.19 -16.27
N SER A 347 25.73 9.27 -16.64
CA SER A 347 26.14 9.47 -18.03
C SER A 347 27.49 8.81 -18.32
N ALA A 348 27.69 8.37 -19.56
CA ALA A 348 29.02 7.96 -20.05
C ALA A 348 29.81 9.15 -20.65
N GLU A 349 29.16 10.30 -20.79
CA GLU A 349 29.73 11.52 -21.36
C GLU A 349 30.53 12.32 -20.33
N GLU A 350 31.44 13.17 -20.83
CA GLU A 350 32.16 14.16 -20.01
C GLU A 350 31.21 15.13 -19.28
N PRO A 351 31.60 15.70 -18.12
CA PRO A 351 30.69 16.46 -17.25
C PRO A 351 29.90 17.59 -17.94
N ALA A 352 30.50 18.31 -18.89
CA ALA A 352 29.81 19.38 -19.62
C ALA A 352 28.70 18.84 -20.54
N ALA A 353 28.97 17.74 -21.26
CA ALA A 353 27.98 17.08 -22.11
C ALA A 353 26.90 16.37 -21.26
N ALA A 354 27.31 15.76 -20.14
CA ALA A 354 26.38 15.19 -19.17
C ALA A 354 25.42 16.26 -18.60
N LEU A 355 25.92 17.46 -18.26
CA LEU A 355 25.10 18.58 -17.81
C LEU A 355 24.10 19.03 -18.90
N ALA A 356 24.54 19.15 -20.15
CA ALA A 356 23.65 19.48 -21.27
C ALA A 356 22.54 18.41 -21.44
N GLY A 357 22.90 17.13 -21.31
CA GLY A 357 21.94 16.02 -21.31
C GLY A 357 20.92 16.11 -20.16
N LEU A 358 21.37 16.45 -18.95
CA LEU A 358 20.50 16.67 -17.79
C LEU A 358 19.55 17.85 -18.02
N ALA A 359 20.04 18.97 -18.52
CA ALA A 359 19.24 20.16 -18.81
C ALA A 359 18.22 19.91 -19.94
N GLY A 360 18.58 19.08 -20.92
CA GLY A 360 17.70 18.61 -21.99
C GLY A 360 16.70 17.53 -21.58
N HIS A 361 16.82 16.96 -20.38
CA HIS A 361 15.97 15.86 -19.96
C HIS A 361 14.51 16.30 -19.79
N PRO A 362 13.50 15.52 -20.25
CA PRO A 362 12.10 15.92 -20.18
C PRO A 362 11.60 16.30 -18.78
N ARG A 363 12.21 15.73 -17.73
CA ARG A 363 11.88 16.05 -16.33
C ARG A 363 12.15 17.49 -15.94
N GLN A 364 13.10 18.16 -16.59
CA GLN A 364 13.35 19.58 -16.31
C GLN A 364 12.17 20.45 -16.73
N ASN A 365 11.45 20.05 -17.78
CA ASN A 365 10.24 20.76 -18.22
C ASN A 365 9.06 20.48 -17.27
N ASP A 366 8.93 19.26 -16.73
CA ASP A 366 7.92 18.94 -15.72
C ASP A 366 8.05 19.83 -14.48
N TRP A 367 9.29 20.19 -14.11
CA TRP A 367 9.58 21.06 -12.97
C TRP A 367 9.49 22.56 -13.29
N LEU A 368 9.29 22.91 -14.58
CA LEU A 368 9.31 24.30 -15.07
C LEU A 368 10.57 25.05 -14.63
N ASP A 369 11.71 24.36 -14.65
CA ASP A 369 12.95 24.87 -14.09
C ASP A 369 13.59 25.94 -15.00
N PRO A 370 13.68 27.22 -14.58
CA PRO A 370 14.29 28.29 -15.38
C PRO A 370 15.79 28.05 -15.61
N LEU A 371 16.50 27.45 -14.65
CA LEU A 371 17.92 27.14 -14.79
C LEU A 371 18.17 26.13 -15.90
N ALA A 372 17.27 25.15 -16.07
CA ALA A 372 17.40 24.19 -17.17
C ALA A 372 17.29 24.86 -18.53
N SER A 373 16.44 25.87 -18.67
CA SER A 373 16.32 26.67 -19.90
C SER A 373 17.60 27.48 -20.13
N ALA A 374 18.09 28.19 -19.12
CA ALA A 374 19.33 28.96 -19.20
C ALA A 374 20.54 28.11 -19.64
N VAL A 375 20.63 26.85 -19.16
CA VAL A 375 21.69 25.92 -19.59
C VAL A 375 21.50 25.48 -21.04
N ARG A 376 20.29 25.12 -21.45
CA ARG A 376 20.00 24.66 -22.83
C ARG A 376 20.25 25.75 -23.87
N ASP A 377 19.87 26.98 -23.54
CA ASP A 377 19.90 28.12 -24.45
C ASP A 377 21.29 28.82 -24.45
N GLY A 378 22.21 28.37 -23.59
CA GLY A 378 23.55 28.95 -23.47
C GLY A 378 23.56 30.33 -22.79
N GLU A 379 22.48 30.66 -22.08
CA GLU A 379 22.26 31.94 -21.39
C GLU A 379 22.81 31.93 -19.96
N LEU A 380 23.28 30.78 -19.46
CA LEU A 380 23.96 30.71 -18.17
C LEU A 380 25.31 31.45 -18.24
N HIS A 381 25.28 32.73 -17.93
CA HIS A 381 26.46 33.60 -17.88
C HIS A 381 27.02 33.65 -16.46
N CYS A 382 28.11 32.94 -16.22
CA CYS A 382 28.86 33.04 -14.97
C CYS A 382 30.34 32.74 -15.20
N THR A 383 31.17 33.46 -14.45
CA THR A 383 32.63 33.41 -14.53
C THR A 383 33.26 32.68 -13.34
N SER A 384 32.47 32.48 -12.27
CA SER A 384 32.91 31.84 -11.03
C SER A 384 31.88 30.80 -10.54
N ARG A 385 32.36 29.70 -9.94
CA ARG A 385 31.51 28.67 -9.27
C ARG A 385 30.38 28.13 -10.15
N CYS A 386 30.72 27.81 -11.39
CA CYS A 386 29.82 27.24 -12.39
C CYS A 386 30.38 25.94 -12.98
N GLU A 387 31.15 25.21 -12.18
CA GLU A 387 31.60 23.88 -12.57
C GLU A 387 30.38 22.99 -12.86
N PRO A 388 30.41 22.12 -13.88
CA PRO A 388 29.23 21.35 -14.30
C PRO A 388 28.53 20.60 -13.17
N GLU A 389 29.33 20.10 -12.23
CA GLU A 389 28.90 19.40 -11.04
C GLU A 389 28.00 20.24 -10.12
N ARG A 390 28.34 21.52 -9.95
CA ARG A 390 27.61 22.47 -9.11
C ARG A 390 26.30 22.88 -9.76
N VAL A 391 26.30 23.12 -11.07
CA VAL A 391 25.09 23.39 -11.86
C VAL A 391 24.15 22.18 -11.84
N ALA A 392 24.68 20.97 -12.04
CA ALA A 392 23.92 19.73 -11.96
C ALA A 392 23.30 19.53 -10.57
N THR A 393 24.03 19.88 -9.50
CA THR A 393 23.50 19.85 -8.13
C THR A 393 22.28 20.75 -7.99
N ALA A 394 22.34 21.97 -8.51
CA ALA A 394 21.22 22.92 -8.50
C ALA A 394 20.02 22.44 -9.33
N LEU A 395 20.24 21.93 -10.55
CA LEU A 395 19.18 21.40 -11.42
C LEU A 395 18.43 20.23 -10.78
N LEU A 396 19.17 19.31 -10.16
CA LEU A 396 18.60 18.11 -9.53
C LEU A 396 17.80 18.43 -8.27
N ALA A 397 18.19 19.45 -7.51
CA ALA A 397 17.52 19.83 -6.26
C ALA A 397 16.03 20.19 -6.45
N ALA A 398 15.62 20.67 -7.63
CA ALA A 398 14.21 20.92 -7.94
C ALA A 398 13.36 19.64 -7.83
N GLY A 399 13.87 18.51 -8.33
CA GLY A 399 13.19 17.21 -8.31
C GLY A 399 13.18 16.50 -6.95
N GLU A 400 13.99 16.96 -6.01
CA GLU A 400 14.18 16.35 -4.68
C GLU A 400 13.07 16.75 -3.68
N LEU A 401 12.32 17.81 -3.99
CA LEU A 401 11.12 18.22 -3.26
C LEU A 401 9.95 17.24 -3.44
N GLU A 402 9.93 16.48 -4.54
CA GLU A 402 8.89 15.48 -4.81
C GLU A 402 9.16 14.15 -4.08
N VAL A 403 8.14 13.29 -3.98
CA VAL A 403 8.25 11.92 -3.46
C VAL A 403 7.48 10.99 -4.40
N LEU A 404 8.11 9.89 -4.84
CA LEU A 404 7.40 8.80 -5.51
C LEU A 404 6.56 8.05 -4.49
N THR A 405 5.29 7.83 -4.83
CA THR A 405 4.35 7.13 -3.95
C THR A 405 4.41 5.63 -4.18
N TYR A 406 4.44 4.87 -3.08
CA TYR A 406 4.43 3.41 -3.18
C TYR A 406 3.05 2.88 -3.54
N PRO A 407 2.99 1.78 -4.29
CA PRO A 407 1.80 0.97 -4.32
C PRO A 407 1.43 0.54 -2.90
N ARG A 408 0.14 0.58 -2.57
CA ARG A 408 -0.36 -0.01 -1.33
C ARG A 408 0.16 -1.44 -1.17
N SER A 409 0.52 -1.79 0.06
CA SER A 409 0.83 -3.17 0.43
C SER A 409 -0.38 -4.07 0.18
N SER A 410 -0.11 -5.34 -0.10
CA SER A 410 -1.13 -6.39 -0.16
C SER A 410 -0.99 -7.24 1.09
N SER A 411 -2.10 -7.58 1.75
CA SER A 411 -2.12 -8.45 2.94
C SER A 411 -2.72 -9.80 2.58
N GLY A 412 -2.01 -10.88 2.97
CA GLY A 412 -2.49 -12.24 2.85
C GLY A 412 -3.74 -12.48 3.70
N ALA A 413 -3.77 -11.96 4.93
CA ALA A 413 -4.93 -12.08 5.81
C ALA A 413 -6.17 -11.34 5.26
N GLU A 414 -6.00 -10.15 4.68
CA GLU A 414 -7.10 -9.44 3.99
C GLU A 414 -7.61 -10.23 2.78
N GLN A 415 -6.72 -10.85 2.00
CA GLN A 415 -7.10 -11.65 0.83
C GLN A 415 -7.78 -12.96 1.23
N ALA A 416 -7.26 -13.63 2.25
CA ALA A 416 -7.84 -14.83 2.82
C ALA A 416 -9.22 -14.52 3.42
N SER A 417 -9.37 -13.44 4.17
CA SER A 417 -10.67 -13.03 4.71
C SER A 417 -11.67 -12.66 3.61
N ALA A 418 -11.24 -11.98 2.52
CA ALA A 418 -12.10 -11.74 1.36
C ALA A 418 -12.52 -13.04 0.64
N GLY A 419 -11.59 -13.98 0.46
CA GLY A 419 -11.88 -15.30 -0.10
C GLY A 419 -12.81 -16.13 0.80
N ILE A 420 -12.53 -16.14 2.10
CA ILE A 420 -13.37 -16.78 3.12
C ILE A 420 -14.78 -16.17 3.11
N ARG A 421 -14.93 -14.84 3.01
CA ARG A 421 -16.26 -14.19 2.90
C ARG A 421 -17.05 -14.73 1.71
N THR A 422 -16.44 -14.88 0.53
CA THR A 422 -17.14 -15.40 -0.66
C THR A 422 -17.53 -16.88 -0.52
N VAL A 423 -16.62 -17.72 -0.03
CA VAL A 423 -16.89 -19.15 0.18
C VAL A 423 -17.88 -19.38 1.33
N GLN A 424 -17.77 -18.61 2.42
CA GLN A 424 -18.72 -18.64 3.53
C GLN A 424 -20.09 -18.15 3.09
N TRP A 425 -20.20 -17.16 2.19
CA TRP A 425 -21.48 -16.78 1.59
C TRP A 425 -22.12 -17.94 0.84
N GLY A 426 -21.35 -18.65 0.01
CA GLY A 426 -21.84 -19.85 -0.69
C GLY A 426 -22.26 -20.96 0.27
N ARG A 427 -21.43 -21.29 1.26
CA ARG A 427 -21.72 -22.32 2.27
C ARG A 427 -22.90 -21.96 3.17
N ARG A 428 -23.02 -20.70 3.59
CA ARG A 428 -24.17 -20.19 4.34
C ARG A 428 -25.43 -20.19 3.50
N GLY A 429 -25.34 -19.89 2.20
CA GLY A 429 -26.46 -20.04 1.27
C GLY A 429 -26.96 -21.48 1.17
N VAL A 430 -26.04 -22.44 1.06
CA VAL A 430 -26.38 -23.88 1.08
C VAL A 430 -27.00 -24.29 2.41
N ALA A 431 -26.40 -23.89 3.54
CA ALA A 431 -26.92 -24.20 4.87
C ALA A 431 -28.31 -23.60 5.11
N ALA A 432 -28.53 -22.33 4.74
CA ALA A 432 -29.83 -21.66 4.83
C ALA A 432 -30.88 -22.35 3.96
N THR A 433 -30.51 -22.80 2.76
CA THR A 433 -31.39 -23.56 1.87
C THR A 433 -31.78 -24.91 2.48
N LEU A 434 -30.83 -25.65 3.06
CA LEU A 434 -31.08 -26.93 3.72
C LEU A 434 -32.01 -26.77 4.94
N ILE A 435 -31.81 -25.73 5.74
CA ILE A 435 -32.65 -25.41 6.91
C ILE A 435 -34.07 -25.05 6.46
N PHE A 436 -34.21 -24.23 5.42
CA PHE A 436 -35.52 -23.88 4.87
C PHE A 436 -36.25 -25.11 4.31
N LEU A 437 -35.55 -25.98 3.57
CA LEU A 437 -36.11 -27.23 3.05
C LEU A 437 -36.54 -28.18 4.17
N ALA A 438 -35.76 -28.30 5.25
CA ALA A 438 -36.14 -29.06 6.43
C ALA A 438 -37.42 -28.51 7.08
N GLY A 439 -37.53 -27.18 7.20
CA GLY A 439 -38.74 -26.50 7.66
C GLY A 439 -39.97 -26.78 6.80
N LEU A 440 -39.82 -26.73 5.48
CA LEU A 440 -40.88 -27.09 4.52
C LEU A 440 -41.33 -28.55 4.68
N LEU A 441 -40.38 -29.47 4.84
CA LEU A 441 -40.66 -30.88 5.02
C LEU A 441 -41.44 -31.14 6.33
N VAL A 442 -41.00 -30.54 7.44
CA VAL A 442 -41.68 -30.62 8.74
C VAL A 442 -43.09 -30.01 8.64
N ALA A 443 -43.23 -28.83 8.04
CA ALA A 443 -44.53 -28.18 7.84
C ALA A 443 -45.48 -29.02 6.98
N PHE A 444 -44.96 -29.66 5.92
CA PHE A 444 -45.74 -30.57 5.07
C PHE A 444 -46.25 -31.79 5.86
N VAL A 445 -45.40 -32.41 6.69
CA VAL A 445 -45.79 -33.54 7.54
C VAL A 445 -46.85 -33.13 8.56
N VAL A 446 -46.66 -31.98 9.24
CA VAL A 446 -47.62 -31.46 10.22
C VAL A 446 -48.96 -31.11 9.57
N HIS A 447 -48.96 -30.45 8.41
CA HIS A 447 -50.17 -30.12 7.66
C HIS A 447 -50.94 -31.37 7.23
N ARG A 448 -50.21 -32.39 6.75
CA ARG A 448 -50.79 -33.67 6.36
C ARG A 448 -51.40 -34.40 7.56
N ARG A 449 -50.72 -34.44 8.71
CA ARG A 449 -51.25 -35.00 9.96
C ARG A 449 -52.48 -34.25 10.45
N ALA A 450 -52.45 -32.92 10.45
CA ALA A 450 -53.55 -32.10 10.90
C ALA A 450 -54.79 -32.24 10.00
N ARG A 451 -54.61 -32.44 8.68
CA ARG A 451 -55.71 -32.79 7.77
C ARG A 451 -56.27 -34.18 8.04
N ALA A 452 -55.41 -35.19 8.22
CA ALA A 452 -55.86 -36.55 8.54
C ALA A 452 -56.66 -36.59 9.86
N ALA A 453 -56.13 -35.96 10.93
CA ALA A 453 -56.83 -35.85 12.20
C ALA A 453 -58.14 -35.05 12.11
N GLY A 454 -58.18 -34.01 11.25
CA GLY A 454 -59.40 -33.24 10.98
C GLY A 454 -60.45 -34.00 10.18
N GLU A 455 -60.05 -34.91 9.29
CA GLU A 455 -60.96 -35.83 8.59
C GLU A 455 -61.49 -36.91 9.53
N GLU A 456 -60.67 -37.40 10.44
CA GLU A 456 -61.03 -38.41 11.43
C GLU A 456 -61.97 -37.86 12.50
N ALA A 457 -61.69 -36.66 13.03
CA ALA A 457 -62.61 -35.95 13.90
C ALA A 457 -63.96 -35.65 13.22
N ARG A 458 -63.96 -35.32 11.92
CA ARG A 458 -65.18 -35.16 11.12
C ARG A 458 -65.96 -36.47 10.99
N ARG A 459 -65.29 -37.60 10.79
CA ARG A 459 -65.94 -38.92 10.75
C ARG A 459 -66.54 -39.31 12.10
N ILE A 460 -65.81 -39.07 13.20
CA ILE A 460 -66.31 -39.37 14.56
C ILE A 460 -67.49 -38.46 14.92
N LEU A 461 -67.43 -37.16 14.60
CA LEU A 461 -68.55 -36.25 14.81
C LEU A 461 -69.75 -36.59 13.93
N ALA A 462 -69.55 -36.95 12.66
CA ALA A 462 -70.63 -37.40 11.78
C ALA A 462 -71.30 -38.69 12.29
N ALA A 463 -70.53 -39.63 12.84
CA ALA A 463 -71.05 -40.85 13.47
C ALA A 463 -71.77 -40.58 14.81
N ALA A 464 -71.40 -39.53 15.54
CA ALA A 464 -72.08 -39.10 16.76
C ALA A 464 -73.36 -38.29 16.49
N HIS A 465 -73.46 -37.65 15.32
CA HIS A 465 -74.62 -36.84 14.91
C HIS A 465 -75.77 -37.64 14.31
N GLU A 466 -75.61 -38.95 14.06
CA GLU A 466 -76.69 -39.84 13.62
C GLU A 466 -77.77 -40.05 14.71
N THR A 467 -77.56 -39.53 15.92
CA THR A 467 -78.46 -39.68 17.08
C THR A 467 -79.14 -38.40 17.59
N ASP A 468 -78.88 -37.20 17.03
CA ASP A 468 -79.50 -35.93 17.48
C ASP A 468 -79.90 -34.98 16.34
N ASP A 469 -81.12 -34.43 16.42
CA ASP A 469 -81.85 -33.71 15.36
C ASP A 469 -81.65 -32.16 15.42
N GLU A 470 -80.43 -31.68 15.70
CA GLU A 470 -80.10 -30.24 15.73
C GLU A 470 -79.02 -29.81 14.72
N VAL A 471 -79.31 -28.68 14.04
CA VAL A 471 -78.51 -28.09 12.94
C VAL A 471 -77.11 -27.66 13.44
N PRO A 472 -76.02 -28.07 12.77
CA PRO A 472 -74.68 -27.79 13.27
C PRO A 472 -74.27 -26.32 13.05
N PRO A 473 -73.46 -25.73 13.95
CA PRO A 473 -72.77 -24.48 13.66
C PRO A 473 -71.79 -24.67 12.49
N ALA A 474 -71.67 -23.66 11.62
CA ALA A 474 -70.81 -23.71 10.44
C ALA A 474 -69.38 -24.14 10.80
N PRO A 475 -68.73 -24.99 9.97
CA PRO A 475 -67.40 -25.51 10.28
C PRO A 475 -66.41 -24.35 10.46
N ARG A 476 -65.74 -24.31 11.62
CA ARG A 476 -64.55 -23.47 11.80
C ARG A 476 -63.55 -23.90 10.73
N ARG A 477 -63.37 -23.02 9.74
CA ARG A 477 -62.53 -23.19 8.53
C ARG A 477 -61.23 -23.92 8.84
N ASP A 478 -60.74 -24.72 7.87
CA ASP A 478 -59.44 -25.41 7.78
C ASP A 478 -58.18 -24.51 7.97
N ALA A 479 -58.33 -23.33 8.59
CA ALA A 479 -57.31 -22.32 8.81
C ALA A 479 -56.30 -22.70 9.91
N LEU A 480 -56.67 -23.50 10.91
CA LEU A 480 -55.78 -23.89 12.02
C LEU A 480 -54.60 -24.77 11.57
N PRO A 481 -54.80 -25.84 10.75
CA PRO A 481 -53.70 -26.62 10.17
C PRO A 481 -52.78 -25.80 9.26
N ALA A 482 -53.38 -24.91 8.46
CA ALA A 482 -52.64 -24.05 7.54
C ALA A 482 -51.82 -23.00 8.31
N ALA A 483 -52.35 -22.47 9.41
CA ALA A 483 -51.67 -21.49 10.26
C ALA A 483 -50.48 -22.10 11.00
N SER A 484 -50.58 -23.33 11.52
CA SER A 484 -49.47 -24.01 12.19
C SER A 484 -48.35 -24.39 11.23
N ALA A 485 -48.70 -24.87 10.02
CA ALA A 485 -47.73 -25.12 8.96
C ALA A 485 -47.03 -23.82 8.50
N ALA A 486 -47.79 -22.74 8.32
CA ALA A 486 -47.24 -21.43 7.97
C ALA A 486 -46.30 -20.87 9.06
N PHE A 487 -46.64 -21.05 10.34
CA PHE A 487 -45.80 -20.64 11.46
C PHE A 487 -44.46 -21.40 11.50
N LEU A 488 -44.47 -22.71 11.23
CA LEU A 488 -43.24 -23.51 11.15
C LEU A 488 -42.36 -23.08 9.98
N VAL A 489 -42.92 -22.87 8.79
CA VAL A 489 -42.15 -22.33 7.66
C VAL A 489 -41.56 -20.97 8.00
N LEU A 490 -42.32 -20.10 8.67
CA LEU A 490 -41.86 -18.78 9.09
C LEU A 490 -40.72 -18.89 10.13
N LEU A 491 -40.80 -19.79 11.11
CA LEU A 491 -39.73 -20.02 12.08
C LEU A 491 -38.43 -20.45 11.40
N PHE A 492 -38.49 -21.43 10.51
CA PHE A 492 -37.32 -21.91 9.78
C PHE A 492 -36.78 -20.86 8.79
N ALA A 493 -37.66 -20.06 8.18
CA ALA A 493 -37.26 -18.92 7.36
C ALA A 493 -36.54 -17.85 8.18
N VAL A 494 -37.00 -17.56 9.41
CA VAL A 494 -36.32 -16.64 10.33
C VAL A 494 -34.95 -17.17 10.74
N VAL A 495 -34.83 -18.47 11.05
CA VAL A 495 -33.53 -19.09 11.39
C VAL A 495 -32.58 -19.04 10.19
N ALA A 496 -33.05 -19.36 8.98
CA ALA A 496 -32.27 -19.25 7.75
C ALA A 496 -31.84 -17.79 7.49
N ALA A 497 -32.75 -16.82 7.70
CA ALA A 497 -32.45 -15.40 7.59
C ALA A 497 -31.43 -14.93 8.64
N ILE A 498 -31.49 -15.42 9.87
CA ILE A 498 -30.50 -15.12 10.91
C ILE A 498 -29.11 -15.65 10.51
N ILE A 499 -29.02 -16.85 9.96
CA ILE A 499 -27.75 -17.45 9.51
C ILE A 499 -27.15 -16.64 8.36
N LEU A 500 -27.98 -16.16 7.44
CA LEU A 500 -27.56 -15.27 6.36
C LEU A 500 -27.16 -13.88 6.90
N ALA A 501 -27.96 -13.30 7.80
CA ALA A 501 -27.78 -11.96 8.36
C ALA A 501 -26.57 -11.85 9.30
N ARG A 502 -26.24 -12.92 10.04
CA ARG A 502 -25.01 -12.97 10.85
C ARG A 502 -23.76 -12.85 9.99
N GLY A 503 -23.85 -13.18 8.71
CA GLY A 503 -22.80 -12.92 7.73
C GLY A 503 -22.68 -11.48 7.25
N CYS A 504 -23.70 -10.64 7.45
CA CYS A 504 -23.67 -9.21 7.14
C CYS A 504 -23.25 -8.35 8.33
N LEU A 505 -23.53 -8.79 9.56
CA LEU A 505 -23.23 -8.03 10.79
C LEU A 505 -21.78 -8.17 11.31
N MET A 506 -21.02 -9.15 10.82
CA MET A 506 -19.58 -9.31 11.09
C MET A 506 -18.69 -8.87 9.91
N GLY A 507 -19.26 -8.09 8.98
CA GLY A 507 -18.60 -7.62 7.74
C GLY A 507 -17.77 -6.36 7.93
#